data_AF-A0A1A8DXL3-F1
#
_entry.id   AF-A0A1A8DXL3-F1
#
_cell.length_a   1.000
_cell.length_b   1.000
_cell.length_c   1.000
_cell.angle_alpha   90.00
_cell.angle_beta   90.00
_cell.angle_gamma   90.00
#
_symmetry.space_group_name_H-M   'P 1'
#
loop_
_entity.id
_entity.type
_entity.pdbx_description
1 polymer ?
#
loop_
_entity_poly.entity_id
_entity_poly.type
_entity_poly.pdbx_seq_one_letter_code
_entity_poly.pdbx_strand_id
1 'polypeptide(L)'
;LMSLLSTSDEISNLQPDTEEKEGDKQTEEAVKLPRTNSLEDLGVKDATPSSIPSEAGNKDKQNPEEKKKWAIPVDITSPCQDFYKRIPSPAFKWPFELDTFQKQAVLKLEAHESVFVAAHTSAGKTVVAEYAIALSQKHMTRTIYTSPIKALSNQKFRDFKTTFGDVGLLTGDV
;
A
#
# COMPACT_ATOMS: atom_id res chain seq x y z
N LEU A 1 -25.37 39.82 -44.28
CA LEU A 1 -25.38 38.60 -43.44
C LEU A 1 -24.55 38.92 -42.19
N MET A 2 -25.06 39.74 -41.25
CA MET A 2 -25.93 39.35 -40.11
C MET A 2 -25.32 38.19 -39.30
N SER A 3 -25.16 38.20 -37.98
CA SER A 3 -25.64 39.10 -36.93
C SER A 3 -24.79 38.91 -35.68
N LEU A 4 -24.68 39.99 -34.91
CA LEU A 4 -24.19 40.06 -33.53
C LEU A 4 -25.12 39.32 -32.56
N LEU A 5 -24.50 38.89 -31.46
CA LEU A 5 -25.03 38.76 -30.09
C LEU A 5 -26.39 39.41 -29.86
N SER A 6 -27.41 38.63 -29.48
CA SER A 6 -28.41 39.00 -28.45
C SER A 6 -29.39 37.85 -28.14
N THR A 7 -29.92 37.89 -26.91
CA THR A 7 -31.15 37.28 -26.39
C THR A 7 -31.22 35.77 -26.13
N SER A 8 -31.17 35.42 -24.83
CA SER A 8 -32.13 34.50 -24.19
C SER A 8 -32.16 34.82 -22.69
N ASP A 9 -32.95 35.84 -22.34
CA ASP A 9 -33.53 36.03 -21.01
C ASP A 9 -34.92 35.35 -20.98
N GLU A 10 -35.32 34.95 -19.77
CA GLU A 10 -36.66 34.56 -19.30
C GLU A 10 -37.25 33.17 -19.65
N ILE A 11 -37.39 32.35 -18.59
CA ILE A 11 -38.62 31.77 -18.00
C ILE A 11 -38.14 31.10 -16.70
N SER A 12 -38.20 31.74 -15.51
CA SER A 12 -39.33 31.90 -14.59
C SER A 12 -40.05 30.61 -14.16
N ASN A 13 -40.00 30.38 -12.83
CA ASN A 13 -40.99 29.72 -11.96
C ASN A 13 -41.22 28.20 -12.07
N LEU A 14 -40.89 27.47 -10.98
CA LEU A 14 -41.88 26.91 -10.03
C LEU A 14 -41.19 25.99 -8.99
N GLN A 15 -41.19 26.42 -7.72
CA GLN A 15 -41.26 25.54 -6.55
C GLN A 15 -42.59 24.75 -6.57
N PRO A 16 -42.68 23.66 -5.81
CA PRO A 16 -43.50 23.76 -4.60
C PRO A 16 -42.84 23.18 -3.34
N ASP A 17 -43.14 23.86 -2.23
CA ASP A 17 -43.04 23.46 -0.82
C ASP A 17 -43.98 22.24 -0.55
N THR A 18 -43.85 21.40 0.48
CA THR A 18 -44.10 21.61 1.93
C THR A 18 -43.68 20.33 2.71
N GLU A 19 -43.01 20.42 3.88
CA GLU A 19 -43.50 20.15 5.27
C GLU A 19 -44.11 18.73 5.49
N GLU A 20 -43.77 17.91 6.50
CA GLU A 20 -43.75 18.10 7.97
C GLU A 20 -42.97 16.98 8.74
N LYS A 21 -42.45 17.34 9.93
CA LYS A 21 -42.39 16.69 11.30
C LYS A 21 -42.32 15.15 11.46
N GLU A 22 -41.80 14.51 12.52
CA GLU A 22 -41.42 14.77 13.93
C GLU A 22 -40.55 13.55 14.37
N GLY A 23 -39.43 13.72 15.09
CA GLY A 23 -39.31 13.29 16.49
C GLY A 23 -39.00 11.80 16.74
N ASP A 24 -37.79 11.45 17.20
CA ASP A 24 -37.61 10.73 18.48
C ASP A 24 -36.15 10.73 18.96
N LYS A 25 -35.98 10.86 20.28
CA LYS A 25 -34.72 10.79 21.02
C LYS A 25 -34.48 9.34 21.44
N GLN A 26 -33.31 8.77 21.19
CA GLN A 26 -32.79 7.69 22.05
C GLN A 26 -31.28 7.82 22.30
N THR A 27 -30.97 7.42 23.53
CA THR A 27 -29.83 7.74 24.37
C THR A 27 -28.60 6.87 24.08
N GLU A 28 -27.45 7.43 24.45
CA GLU A 28 -26.13 6.82 24.57
C GLU A 28 -26.12 5.43 25.22
N GLU A 29 -25.32 4.51 24.67
CA GLU A 29 -24.59 3.52 25.47
C GLU A 29 -23.26 3.16 24.78
N ALA A 30 -22.20 3.86 25.16
CA ALA A 30 -20.83 3.57 24.74
C ALA A 30 -20.27 2.43 25.61
N VAL A 31 -20.17 1.22 25.04
CA VAL A 31 -19.49 0.10 25.68
C VAL A 31 -17.98 0.38 25.73
N LYS A 32 -17.51 0.87 26.88
CA LYS A 32 -16.08 1.08 27.19
C LYS A 32 -15.43 -0.27 27.51
N LEU A 33 -14.74 -0.85 26.54
CA LEU A 33 -13.81 -1.96 26.78
C LEU A 33 -12.55 -1.43 27.50
N PRO A 34 -12.13 -2.02 28.64
CA PRO A 34 -10.92 -1.59 29.33
C PRO A 34 -9.69 -2.01 28.54
N ARG A 35 -8.88 -1.02 28.14
CA ARG A 35 -7.56 -1.21 27.55
C ARG A 35 -6.58 -1.60 28.65
N THR A 36 -6.18 -2.86 28.74
CA THR A 36 -5.06 -3.28 29.57
C THR A 36 -3.77 -3.15 28.76
N ASN A 37 -3.18 -1.95 28.80
CA ASN A 37 -1.74 -1.80 28.61
C ASN A 37 -1.10 -2.12 29.97
N SER A 38 -0.45 -3.27 30.10
CA SER A 38 0.64 -3.40 31.05
C SER A 38 1.68 -4.34 30.47
N LEU A 39 2.81 -3.73 30.11
CA LEU A 39 4.01 -4.35 29.55
C LEU A 39 4.90 -4.95 30.65
N GLU A 40 4.33 -5.20 31.84
CA GLU A 40 5.07 -5.50 33.07
C GLU A 40 4.98 -6.98 33.49
N ASP A 41 4.25 -7.82 32.73
CA ASP A 41 4.11 -9.27 33.00
C ASP A 41 5.18 -10.15 32.31
N LEU A 42 6.17 -9.52 31.66
CA LEU A 42 7.34 -10.23 31.12
C LEU A 42 8.52 -10.04 32.06
N GLY A 43 8.56 -10.87 33.11
CA GLY A 43 9.60 -10.90 34.14
C GLY A 43 10.99 -11.23 33.60
N VAL A 44 11.70 -10.23 33.11
CA VAL A 44 13.13 -10.30 32.81
C VAL A 44 13.90 -9.99 34.10
N LYS A 45 14.43 -11.03 34.75
CA LYS A 45 15.42 -10.89 35.82
C LYS A 45 16.81 -10.73 35.19
N ASP A 46 17.43 -9.58 35.43
CA ASP A 46 18.84 -9.33 35.13
C ASP A 46 19.74 -10.29 35.91
N ALA A 47 20.64 -10.98 35.21
CA ALA A 47 21.78 -11.66 35.81
C ALA A 47 23.00 -11.57 34.87
N THR A 48 23.99 -10.77 35.29
CA THR A 48 25.35 -10.74 34.76
C THR A 48 26.25 -11.79 35.46
N PRO A 49 27.45 -12.09 34.93
CA PRO A 49 27.87 -13.46 34.63
C PRO A 49 28.79 -14.09 35.69
N SER A 50 28.86 -15.43 35.72
CA SER A 50 29.89 -16.16 36.46
C SER A 50 30.44 -17.37 35.68
N SER A 51 31.77 -17.38 35.57
CA SER A 51 32.75 -18.50 35.53
C SER A 51 32.69 -19.63 34.46
N ILE A 52 33.71 -19.59 33.57
CA ILE A 52 34.71 -20.58 33.05
C ILE A 52 34.35 -22.10 33.01
N PRO A 53 34.77 -22.84 31.94
CA PRO A 53 34.14 -24.08 31.46
C PRO A 53 34.84 -25.37 31.91
N SER A 54 34.14 -26.51 31.81
CA SER A 54 34.76 -27.86 31.80
C SER A 54 34.00 -28.82 30.88
N GLU A 55 34.78 -29.67 30.22
CA GLU A 55 34.47 -30.49 29.05
C GLU A 55 33.53 -31.70 29.30
N ALA A 56 32.92 -32.12 28.19
CA ALA A 56 32.87 -33.50 27.69
C ALA A 56 31.46 -34.06 27.46
N GLY A 57 31.13 -34.17 26.17
CA GLY A 57 30.31 -35.25 25.63
C GLY A 57 28.80 -35.09 25.75
N ASN A 58 28.17 -34.50 24.74
CA ASN A 58 26.92 -35.07 24.25
C ASN A 58 26.70 -34.78 22.75
N LYS A 59 26.09 -35.75 22.07
CA LYS A 59 25.74 -35.71 20.66
C LYS A 59 24.64 -34.68 20.43
N ASP A 60 25.00 -33.46 20.07
CA ASP A 60 24.02 -32.49 19.61
C ASP A 60 23.61 -32.82 18.18
N LYS A 61 22.47 -33.51 18.11
CA LYS A 61 21.55 -33.46 16.97
C LYS A 61 21.42 -31.99 16.58
N GLN A 62 21.99 -31.60 15.45
CA GLN A 62 21.65 -30.32 14.83
C GLN A 62 20.15 -30.38 14.53
N ASN A 63 19.35 -29.76 15.40
CA ASN A 63 17.97 -29.44 15.12
C ASN A 63 18.02 -28.27 14.13
N PRO A 64 17.74 -28.46 12.83
CA PRO A 64 17.69 -27.35 11.89
C PRO A 64 16.28 -26.76 12.01
N GLU A 65 15.95 -26.23 13.18
CA GLU A 65 14.98 -25.15 13.27
C GLU A 65 15.68 -23.91 12.71
N GLU A 66 15.81 -23.88 11.38
CA GLU A 66 16.10 -22.66 10.64
C GLU A 66 15.08 -21.62 11.10
N LYS A 67 15.52 -20.68 11.93
CA LYS A 67 14.69 -19.61 12.48
C LYS A 67 14.02 -18.88 11.31
N LYS A 68 12.75 -19.22 11.06
CA LYS A 68 11.97 -18.69 9.94
C LYS A 68 11.91 -17.17 10.05
N LYS A 69 12.55 -16.47 9.11
CA LYS A 69 12.51 -15.01 9.00
C LYS A 69 11.49 -14.62 7.95
N TRP A 70 10.54 -13.77 8.31
CA TRP A 70 9.44 -13.34 7.44
C TRP A 70 9.69 -12.00 6.74
N ALA A 71 10.59 -11.19 7.28
CA ALA A 71 11.03 -9.93 6.70
C ALA A 71 12.55 -9.99 6.46
N ILE A 72 12.95 -9.84 5.21
CA ILE A 72 14.35 -9.91 4.79
C ILE A 72 14.74 -8.51 4.30
N PRO A 73 15.67 -7.81 4.97
CA PRO A 73 16.15 -6.53 4.49
C PRO A 73 16.90 -6.73 3.17
N VAL A 74 16.64 -5.85 2.21
CA VAL A 74 17.32 -5.86 0.92
C VAL A 74 18.43 -4.81 0.95
N ASP A 75 19.64 -5.21 0.59
CA ASP A 75 20.73 -4.26 0.37
C ASP A 75 20.49 -3.47 -0.93
N ILE A 76 20.30 -2.16 -0.78
CA ILE A 76 20.07 -1.22 -1.87
C ILE A 76 21.36 -0.56 -2.37
N THR A 77 22.49 -0.77 -1.68
CA THR A 77 23.79 -0.18 -2.05
C THR A 77 24.44 -0.93 -3.20
N SER A 78 24.19 -2.25 -3.27
CA SER A 78 24.67 -3.11 -4.35
C SER A 78 23.86 -2.89 -5.64
N PRO A 79 24.51 -2.55 -6.78
CA PRO A 79 23.81 -2.30 -8.04
C PRO A 79 23.14 -3.57 -8.60
N CYS A 80 21.96 -3.41 -9.19
CA CYS A 80 21.19 -4.50 -9.78
C CYS A 80 21.36 -4.55 -11.32
N GLN A 81 22.52 -5.03 -11.79
CA GLN A 81 22.83 -5.06 -13.23
C GLN A 81 22.11 -6.19 -13.99
N ASP A 82 21.84 -7.32 -13.33
CA ASP A 82 21.19 -8.48 -13.95
C ASP A 82 19.67 -8.34 -14.15
N PHE A 83 19.11 -7.14 -13.95
CA PHE A 83 17.67 -6.92 -13.92
C PHE A 83 16.94 -7.43 -15.17
N TYR A 84 17.37 -6.98 -16.36
CA TYR A 84 16.78 -7.38 -17.63
C TYR A 84 17.07 -8.83 -18.03
N LYS A 85 18.10 -9.44 -17.43
CA LYS A 85 18.40 -10.86 -17.62
C LYS A 85 17.44 -11.74 -16.82
N ARG A 86 17.08 -11.31 -15.61
CA ARG A 86 16.13 -12.01 -14.74
C ARG A 86 14.68 -11.82 -15.18
N ILE A 87 14.35 -10.65 -15.73
CA ILE A 87 13.01 -10.33 -16.23
C ILE A 87 13.09 -10.02 -17.73
N PRO A 88 13.10 -11.03 -18.61
CA PRO A 88 13.19 -10.82 -20.06
C PRO A 88 11.93 -10.14 -20.63
N SER A 89 10.77 -10.34 -20.00
CA SER A 89 9.48 -9.76 -20.43
C SER A 89 8.77 -9.06 -19.27
N PRO A 90 9.17 -7.81 -18.92
CA PRO A 90 8.58 -7.07 -17.81
C PRO A 90 7.11 -6.72 -18.10
N ALA A 91 6.28 -6.73 -17.04
CA ALA A 91 4.86 -6.40 -17.15
C ALA A 91 4.59 -4.93 -17.55
N PHE A 92 5.50 -4.02 -17.20
CA PHE A 92 5.42 -2.59 -17.54
C PHE A 92 6.81 -2.03 -17.84
N LYS A 93 6.89 -1.03 -18.74
CA LYS A 93 8.14 -0.37 -19.14
C LYS A 93 7.98 1.14 -19.04
N TRP A 94 9.04 1.80 -18.57
CA TRP A 94 9.13 3.26 -18.49
C TRP A 94 10.16 3.79 -19.50
N PRO A 95 10.05 5.07 -19.93
CA PRO A 95 11.03 5.68 -20.81
C PRO A 95 12.35 6.06 -20.11
N PHE A 96 12.44 5.86 -18.78
CA PHE A 96 13.61 6.13 -17.97
C PHE A 96 14.14 4.84 -17.32
N GLU A 97 15.40 4.87 -16.87
CA GLU A 97 16.00 3.76 -16.14
C GLU A 97 15.54 3.74 -14.69
N LEU A 98 15.16 2.55 -14.19
CA LEU A 98 14.74 2.38 -12.80
C LEU A 98 15.92 2.44 -11.82
N ASP A 99 15.68 3.05 -10.67
CA ASP A 99 16.63 3.08 -9.56
C ASP A 99 16.84 1.67 -8.97
N THR A 100 17.95 1.48 -8.26
CA THR A 100 18.31 0.19 -7.65
C THR A 100 17.20 -0.38 -6.77
N PHE A 101 16.60 0.44 -5.89
CA PHE A 101 15.52 -0.04 -5.01
C PHE A 101 14.25 -0.42 -5.79
N GLN A 102 13.96 0.27 -6.90
CA GLN A 102 12.81 -0.02 -7.76
C GLN A 102 13.03 -1.35 -8.49
N LYS A 103 14.23 -1.56 -9.06
CA LYS A 103 14.62 -2.82 -9.71
C LYS A 103 14.53 -3.99 -8.74
N GLN A 104 15.06 -3.84 -7.52
CA GLN A 104 14.99 -4.87 -6.49
C GLN A 104 13.54 -5.19 -6.09
N ALA A 105 12.71 -4.17 -5.88
CA ALA A 105 11.29 -4.37 -5.55
C ALA A 105 10.55 -5.12 -6.67
N VAL A 106 10.79 -4.74 -7.93
CA VAL A 106 10.20 -5.41 -9.10
C VAL A 106 10.64 -6.86 -9.21
N LEU A 107 11.92 -7.17 -8.96
CA LEU A 107 12.40 -8.56 -8.94
C LEU A 107 11.69 -9.41 -7.88
N LYS A 108 11.42 -8.83 -6.70
CA LYS A 108 10.70 -9.52 -5.64
C LYS A 108 9.22 -9.70 -5.95
N LEU A 109 8.59 -8.72 -6.59
CA LEU A 109 7.21 -8.84 -7.07
C LEU A 109 7.05 -9.94 -8.13
N GLU A 110 7.98 -10.03 -9.10
CA GLU A 110 7.99 -11.12 -10.10
C GLU A 110 8.26 -12.50 -9.48
N ALA A 111 8.94 -12.56 -8.33
CA ALA A 111 9.10 -13.78 -7.54
C ALA A 111 7.89 -14.11 -6.65
N HIS A 112 6.77 -13.38 -6.79
CA HIS A 112 5.57 -13.49 -5.95
C HIS A 112 5.83 -13.25 -4.45
N GLU A 113 6.87 -12.49 -4.11
CA GLU A 113 7.15 -12.06 -2.74
C GLU A 113 6.46 -10.72 -2.44
N SER A 114 6.16 -10.47 -1.16
CA SER A 114 5.67 -9.17 -0.69
C SER A 114 6.82 -8.19 -0.48
N VAL A 115 6.61 -6.93 -0.83
CA VAL A 115 7.63 -5.87 -0.72
C VAL A 115 7.16 -4.75 0.21
N PHE A 116 8.09 -4.23 1.03
CA PHE A 116 7.89 -3.04 1.83
C PHE A 116 8.93 -1.99 1.42
N VAL A 117 8.47 -0.86 0.88
CA VAL A 117 9.36 0.17 0.30
C VAL A 117 9.29 1.44 1.14
N ALA A 118 10.40 1.78 1.77
CA ALA A 118 10.59 3.05 2.47
C ALA A 118 11.59 3.93 1.69
N ALA A 119 11.09 5.02 1.10
CA ALA A 119 11.90 5.99 0.37
C ALA A 119 11.31 7.40 0.51
N HIS A 120 12.13 8.44 0.27
CA HIS A 120 11.70 9.84 0.36
C HIS A 120 10.56 10.17 -0.62
N THR A 121 9.81 11.23 -0.33
CA THR A 121 8.87 11.82 -1.30
C THR A 121 9.64 12.22 -2.56
N SER A 122 8.99 12.15 -3.72
CA SER A 122 9.62 12.36 -5.03
C SER A 122 10.66 11.32 -5.50
N ALA A 123 11.02 10.31 -4.70
CA ALA A 123 11.95 9.23 -5.11
C ALA A 123 11.34 8.20 -6.10
N GLY A 124 10.12 8.42 -6.59
CA GLY A 124 9.50 7.51 -7.55
C GLY A 124 8.93 6.20 -6.97
N LYS A 125 8.54 6.16 -5.68
CA LYS A 125 7.89 4.97 -5.08
C LYS A 125 6.70 4.44 -5.89
N THR A 126 5.99 5.32 -6.60
CA THR A 126 4.85 4.99 -7.45
C THR A 126 5.18 3.94 -8.52
N VAL A 127 6.43 3.89 -9.01
CA VAL A 127 6.88 2.89 -10.00
C VAL A 127 6.60 1.46 -9.52
N VAL A 128 6.83 1.18 -8.24
CA VAL A 128 6.59 -0.16 -7.66
C VAL A 128 5.10 -0.49 -7.65
N ALA A 129 4.26 0.50 -7.34
CA ALA A 129 2.81 0.33 -7.35
C ALA A 129 2.26 0.14 -8.78
N GLU A 130 2.73 0.94 -9.74
CA GLU A 130 2.40 0.81 -11.16
C GLU A 130 2.78 -0.57 -11.70
N TYR A 131 3.97 -1.07 -11.34
CA TYR A 131 4.38 -2.42 -11.70
C TYR A 131 3.47 -3.49 -11.13
N ALA A 132 3.10 -3.38 -9.84
CA ALA A 132 2.21 -4.34 -9.20
C ALA A 132 0.82 -4.39 -9.89
N ILE A 133 0.29 -3.23 -10.29
CA ILE A 133 -0.96 -3.15 -11.07
C ILE A 133 -0.79 -3.86 -12.42
N ALA A 134 0.26 -3.55 -13.17
CA ALA A 134 0.53 -4.20 -14.48
C ALA A 134 0.73 -5.72 -14.35
N LEU A 135 1.42 -6.15 -13.30
CA LEU A 135 1.65 -7.57 -13.01
C LEU A 135 0.33 -8.27 -12.69
N SER A 136 -0.57 -7.62 -11.93
CA SER A 136 -1.90 -8.19 -11.65
C SER A 136 -2.75 -8.32 -12.92
N GLN A 137 -2.72 -7.33 -13.82
CA GLN A 137 -3.39 -7.44 -15.12
C GLN A 137 -2.86 -8.62 -15.94
N LYS A 138 -1.53 -8.82 -15.98
CA LYS A 138 -0.89 -9.95 -16.67
C LYS A 138 -1.31 -11.31 -16.09
N HIS A 139 -1.53 -11.39 -14.77
CA HIS A 139 -1.95 -12.62 -14.09
C HIS A 139 -3.47 -12.76 -13.92
N MET A 140 -4.27 -11.87 -14.50
CA MET A 140 -5.74 -11.85 -14.32
C MET A 140 -6.18 -11.77 -12.85
N THR A 141 -5.39 -11.11 -12.02
CA THR A 141 -5.70 -10.82 -10.61
C THR A 141 -6.06 -9.35 -10.42
N ARG A 142 -6.56 -9.00 -9.25
CA ARG A 142 -6.97 -7.62 -8.92
C ARG A 142 -5.98 -7.00 -7.94
N THR A 143 -5.69 -5.71 -8.14
CA THR A 143 -4.90 -4.90 -7.21
C THR A 143 -5.76 -3.83 -6.58
N ILE A 144 -5.65 -3.66 -5.26
CA ILE A 144 -6.30 -2.58 -4.52
C ILE A 144 -5.24 -1.54 -4.18
N TYR A 145 -5.44 -0.31 -4.64
CA TYR A 145 -4.63 0.83 -4.27
C TYR A 145 -5.33 1.64 -3.18
N THR A 146 -4.68 1.81 -2.03
CA THR A 146 -5.21 2.57 -0.90
C THR A 146 -4.37 3.81 -0.64
N SER A 147 -5.01 4.95 -0.41
CA SER A 147 -4.36 6.19 0.02
C SER A 147 -5.07 6.73 1.27
N PRO A 148 -4.33 7.27 2.26
CA PRO A 148 -4.93 7.82 3.47
C PRO A 148 -5.70 9.13 3.22
N ILE A 149 -5.51 9.77 2.07
CA ILE A 149 -6.13 11.06 1.72
C ILE A 149 -6.98 10.88 0.47
N LYS A 150 -8.27 11.23 0.53
CA LYS A 150 -9.23 11.10 -0.57
C LYS A 150 -8.82 11.88 -1.82
N ALA A 151 -8.35 13.12 -1.66
CA ALA A 151 -7.90 13.94 -2.78
C ALA A 151 -6.77 13.26 -3.59
N LEU A 152 -5.84 12.58 -2.90
CA LEU A 152 -4.77 11.82 -3.53
C LEU A 152 -5.29 10.54 -4.21
N SER A 153 -6.30 9.88 -3.64
CA SER A 153 -6.98 8.75 -4.30
C SER A 153 -7.61 9.18 -5.62
N ASN A 154 -8.30 10.33 -5.64
CA ASN A 154 -8.90 10.88 -6.86
C ASN A 154 -7.86 11.27 -7.91
N GLN A 155 -6.73 11.86 -7.49
CA GLN A 155 -5.62 12.16 -8.39
C GLN A 155 -5.07 10.87 -9.01
N LYS A 156 -4.75 9.88 -8.18
CA LYS A 156 -4.20 8.60 -8.63
C LYS A 156 -5.17 7.80 -9.50
N PHE A 157 -6.47 7.89 -9.24
CA PHE A 157 -7.48 7.31 -10.11
C PHE A 157 -7.40 7.86 -11.54
N ARG A 158 -7.23 9.18 -11.72
CA ARG A 158 -7.09 9.79 -13.06
C ARG A 158 -5.79 9.37 -13.74
N ASP A 159 -4.70 9.33 -13.00
CA ASP A 159 -3.40 8.86 -13.50
C ASP A 159 -3.51 7.41 -13.98
N PHE A 160 -4.00 6.51 -13.11
CA PHE A 160 -4.11 5.09 -13.42
C PHE A 160 -5.13 4.79 -14.50
N LYS A 161 -6.24 5.53 -14.56
CA LYS A 161 -7.21 5.39 -15.67
C LYS A 161 -6.59 5.74 -17.01
N THR A 162 -5.70 6.73 -17.05
CA THR A 162 -4.97 7.11 -18.27
C THR A 162 -3.95 6.05 -18.67
N THR A 163 -3.26 5.43 -17.70
CA THR A 163 -2.20 4.44 -17.96
C THR A 163 -2.73 3.03 -18.23
N PHE A 164 -3.75 2.59 -17.49
CA PHE A 164 -4.19 1.19 -17.43
C PHE A 164 -5.62 0.97 -17.96
N GLY A 165 -6.40 2.04 -18.17
CA GLY A 165 -7.76 1.98 -18.70
C GLY A 165 -8.80 1.48 -17.69
N ASP A 166 -8.83 0.17 -17.44
CA ASP A 166 -9.81 -0.50 -16.57
C ASP A 166 -9.46 -0.32 -15.09
N VAL A 167 -9.92 0.80 -14.52
CA VAL A 167 -9.67 1.19 -13.13
C VAL A 167 -10.97 1.72 -12.51
N GLY A 168 -11.32 1.21 -11.34
CA GLY A 168 -12.44 1.69 -10.52
C GLY A 168 -11.99 2.57 -9.36
N LEU A 169 -12.93 3.32 -8.78
CA LEU A 169 -12.75 4.10 -7.55
C LEU A 169 -13.89 3.76 -6.60
N LEU A 170 -13.55 3.41 -5.35
CA LEU A 170 -14.51 3.16 -4.28
C LEU A 170 -14.29 4.19 -3.17
N THR A 171 -15.26 5.08 -2.94
CA THR A 171 -15.26 6.03 -1.82
C THR A 171 -16.63 6.00 -1.12
N GLY A 172 -16.67 6.29 0.17
CA GLY A 172 -17.90 6.17 0.97
C GLY A 172 -18.93 7.28 0.79
N ASP A 173 -18.74 8.18 -0.17
CA ASP A 173 -19.62 9.31 -0.47
C ASP A 173 -20.37 9.20 -1.80
N VAL A 174 -20.06 8.18 -2.61
CA VAL A 174 -20.68 7.88 -3.90
C VAL A 174 -21.35 6.51 -3.87
#